data_AF-A0A8K0G980-F1
#
_entry.id   AF-A0A8K0G980-F1
#
_cell.length_a   1.000
_cell.length_b   1.000
_cell.length_c   1.000
_cell.angle_alpha   90.00
_cell.angle_beta   90.00
_cell.angle_gamma   90.00
#
_symmetry.space_group_name_H-M   'P 1'
#
loop_
_entity.id
_entity.type
_entity.pdbx_description
1 polymer ?
#
loop_
_entity_poly.entity_id
_entity_poly.type
_entity_poly.pdbx_seq_one_letter_code
_entity_poly.pdbx_strand_id
1 'polypeptide(L)'
;MYKALTDIGKQSSKVGNLGDQKRLNSVQMDLLRRSAGISKLQHIPNIEVNKIIKIEKSVIDEIQTRRLKWYELVRLTTNQRWPKKMLEWVLGGRRRKGRLKEEWYEQINKSVI
;
A
#
# COMPACT_ATOMS: atom_id res chain seq x y z
N MET A 1 14.80 13.52 12.14
CA MET A 1 13.36 13.57 11.79
C MET A 1 13.08 13.08 10.37
N TYR A 2 13.78 13.57 9.33
CA TYR A 2 13.64 13.09 7.94
C TYR A 2 13.97 11.61 7.72
N LYS A 3 14.93 11.05 8.47
CA LYS A 3 15.32 9.62 8.42
C LYS A 3 14.16 8.66 8.78
N ALA A 4 13.35 9.00 9.79
CA ALA A 4 12.25 8.15 10.26
C ALA A 4 11.09 8.07 9.24
N LEU A 5 10.81 9.16 8.52
CA LEU A 5 9.80 9.17 7.45
C LEU A 5 10.25 8.35 6.24
N THR A 6 11.54 8.39 5.89
CA THR A 6 12.10 7.50 4.86
C THR A 6 12.10 6.03 5.29
N ASP A 7 12.25 5.74 6.58
CA ASP A 7 12.29 4.37 7.09
C ASP A 7 10.88 3.74 7.22
N ILE A 8 9.86 4.52 7.61
CA ILE A 8 8.45 4.11 7.57
C ILE A 8 7.97 3.94 6.13
N GLY A 9 8.38 4.83 5.22
CA GLY A 9 8.13 4.69 3.78
C GLY A 9 8.81 3.45 3.18
N LYS A 10 10.04 3.11 3.61
CA LYS A 10 10.76 1.89 3.23
C LYS A 10 10.19 0.61 3.85
N GLN A 11 9.62 0.67 5.05
CA GLN A 11 8.92 -0.45 5.67
C GLN A 11 7.57 -0.70 5.00
N SER A 12 6.83 0.36 4.65
CA SER A 12 5.58 0.28 3.88
C SER A 12 5.79 -0.21 2.44
N SER A 13 6.88 0.20 1.79
CA SER A 13 7.22 -0.26 0.42
C SER A 13 7.59 -1.75 0.36
N LYS A 14 7.96 -2.37 1.48
CA LYS A 14 8.14 -3.84 1.59
C LYS A 14 6.83 -4.63 1.71
N VAL A 15 5.68 -3.98 1.90
CA VAL A 15 4.38 -4.64 2.13
C VAL A 15 3.60 -4.94 0.83
N GLY A 16 4.09 -4.50 -0.32
CA GLY A 16 3.65 -5.06 -1.60
C GLY A 16 4.57 -6.21 -1.99
N ASN A 17 4.18 -7.47 -1.80
CA ASN A 17 4.97 -8.62 -2.21
C ASN A 17 5.47 -8.39 -3.65
N LEU A 18 6.78 -8.51 -3.90
CA LEU A 18 7.38 -8.22 -5.22
C LEU A 18 6.69 -9.04 -6.34
N GLY A 19 6.18 -10.23 -5.99
CA GLY A 19 5.38 -11.05 -6.88
C GLY A 19 4.07 -10.38 -7.32
N ASP A 20 3.37 -9.72 -6.41
CA ASP A 20 2.10 -9.05 -6.69
C ASP A 20 2.30 -7.80 -7.56
N GLN A 21 3.41 -7.07 -7.34
CA GLN A 21 3.79 -5.93 -8.18
C GLN A 21 4.07 -6.36 -9.62
N LYS A 22 4.82 -7.45 -9.82
CA LYS A 22 5.07 -8.00 -11.16
C LYS A 22 3.77 -8.43 -11.85
N ARG A 23 2.85 -9.06 -11.11
CA ARG A 23 1.52 -9.45 -11.63
C ARG A 23 0.71 -8.22 -12.04
N LEU A 24 0.64 -7.19 -11.20
CA LEU A 24 -0.05 -5.94 -11.51
C LEU A 24 0.51 -5.26 -12.77
N ASN A 25 1.84 -5.17 -12.89
CA ASN A 25 2.48 -4.64 -14.09
C ASN A 25 2.15 -5.47 -15.33
N SER A 26 2.15 -6.80 -15.22
CA SER A 26 1.79 -7.67 -16.34
C SER A 26 0.33 -7.48 -16.77
N VAL A 27 -0.60 -7.37 -15.82
CA VAL A 27 -2.02 -7.12 -16.09
C VAL A 27 -2.21 -5.75 -16.75
N GLN A 28 -1.56 -4.71 -16.21
CA GLN A 28 -1.57 -3.39 -16.82
C GLN A 28 -1.08 -3.45 -18.26
N MET A 29 0.09 -4.05 -18.52
CA MET A 29 0.62 -4.13 -19.88
C MET A 29 -0.27 -4.92 -20.84
N ASP A 30 -0.97 -5.97 -20.39
CA ASP A 30 -1.91 -6.73 -21.23
C ASP A 30 -3.12 -5.87 -21.61
N LEU A 31 -3.70 -5.14 -20.64
CA LEU A 31 -4.80 -4.20 -20.88
C LEU A 31 -4.41 -3.11 -21.87
N LEU A 32 -3.24 -2.51 -21.68
CA LEU A 32 -2.72 -1.44 -22.53
C LEU A 32 -2.53 -1.91 -23.96
N ARG A 33 -1.91 -3.07 -24.15
CA ARG A 33 -1.74 -3.67 -25.48
C ARG A 33 -3.06 -3.93 -26.17
N ARG A 34 -4.05 -4.51 -25.47
CA ARG A 34 -5.39 -4.74 -26.04
C ARG A 34 -6.07 -3.44 -26.43
N SER A 35 -5.99 -2.41 -25.59
CA SER A 35 -6.60 -1.11 -25.85
C SER A 35 -5.97 -0.41 -27.05
N ALA A 36 -4.66 -0.59 -27.27
CA ALA A 36 -3.93 -0.07 -28.42
C ALA A 36 -4.00 -0.98 -29.67
N GLY A 37 -4.65 -2.14 -29.59
CA GLY A 37 -4.67 -3.12 -30.69
C GLY A 37 -3.31 -3.77 -30.99
N ILE A 38 -2.38 -3.77 -30.04
CA ILE A 38 -1.01 -4.26 -30.22
C ILE A 38 -0.95 -5.75 -29.86
N SER A 39 -0.54 -6.56 -30.84
CA SER A 39 -0.30 -7.99 -30.63
C SER A 39 1.05 -8.25 -29.97
N LYS A 40 1.18 -9.38 -29.27
CA LYS A 40 2.48 -9.86 -28.75
C LYS A 40 3.45 -10.23 -29.89
N LEU A 41 2.93 -10.62 -31.06
CA LEU A 41 3.72 -10.98 -32.25
C LEU A 41 4.47 -9.79 -32.86
N GLN A 42 4.02 -8.56 -32.60
CA GLN A 42 4.69 -7.36 -33.10
C GLN A 42 5.99 -7.06 -32.34
N HIS A 43 6.28 -7.78 -31.24
CA HIS A 43 7.48 -7.63 -30.42
C HIS A 43 7.77 -6.19 -29.94
N ILE A 44 6.75 -5.32 -29.93
CA ILE A 44 6.87 -3.93 -29.49
C ILE A 44 7.23 -3.92 -28.00
N PRO A 45 8.26 -3.20 -27.55
CA PRO A 45 8.65 -3.12 -26.15
C PRO A 45 7.61 -2.39 -25.30
N ASN A 46 7.52 -2.73 -24.00
CA ASN A 46 6.55 -2.13 -23.08
C ASN A 46 6.69 -0.60 -22.97
N ILE A 47 7.92 -0.09 -23.10
CA ILE A 47 8.21 1.35 -23.05
C ILE A 47 7.50 2.08 -24.20
N GLU A 48 7.47 1.49 -25.40
CA GLU A 48 6.78 2.09 -26.56
C GLU A 48 5.26 2.03 -26.42
N VAL A 49 4.71 0.91 -25.92
CA VAL A 49 3.27 0.80 -25.64
C VAL A 49 2.82 1.89 -24.66
N ASN A 50 3.60 2.16 -23.62
CA ASN A 50 3.30 3.24 -22.68
C ASN A 50 3.35 4.62 -23.32
N LYS A 51 4.32 4.86 -24.23
CA LYS A 51 4.41 6.12 -24.99
C LYS A 51 3.22 6.32 -25.93
N ILE A 52 2.79 5.27 -26.63
CA ILE A 52 1.64 5.31 -27.55
C ILE A 52 0.37 5.70 -26.81
N ILE A 53 0.14 5.12 -25.63
CA ILE A 53 -1.06 5.38 -24.82
C ILE A 53 -0.89 6.63 -23.94
N LYS A 54 0.31 7.23 -23.91
CA LYS A 54 0.66 8.42 -23.12
C LYS A 54 0.45 8.22 -21.62
N ILE A 55 0.85 7.05 -21.10
CA ILE A 55 0.77 6.74 -19.68
C ILE A 55 2.06 7.14 -18.99
N GLU A 56 1.95 8.10 -18.08
CA GLU A 56 3.08 8.62 -17.30
C GLU A 56 3.31 7.85 -16.00
N LYS A 57 2.26 7.27 -15.41
CA LYS A 57 2.28 6.61 -14.10
C LYS A 57 1.80 5.17 -14.18
N SER A 58 2.49 4.27 -13.49
CA SER A 58 2.04 2.89 -13.35
C SER A 58 0.89 2.78 -12.34
N VAL A 59 0.15 1.68 -12.40
CA VAL A 59 -0.89 1.36 -11.41
C VAL A 59 -0.28 1.26 -10.00
N ILE A 60 0.98 0.81 -9.90
CA ILE A 60 1.69 0.73 -8.63
C ILE A 60 1.93 2.12 -8.06
N ASP A 61 2.36 3.08 -8.88
CA ASP A 61 2.62 4.46 -8.44
C ASP A 61 1.34 5.11 -7.92
N GLU A 62 0.21 4.84 -8.59
CA GLU A 62 -1.11 5.33 -8.18
C GLU A 62 -1.55 4.68 -6.85
N ILE A 63 -1.35 3.36 -6.68
CA ILE A 63 -1.63 2.67 -5.41
C ILE A 63 -0.78 3.25 -4.28
N GLN A 64 0.52 3.48 -4.52
CA GLN A 64 1.40 4.10 -3.52
C GLN A 64 0.95 5.51 -3.16
N THR A 65 0.61 6.33 -4.16
CA THR A 65 0.10 7.68 -3.95
C THR A 65 -1.18 7.67 -3.12
N ARG A 66 -2.11 6.75 -3.41
CA ARG A 66 -3.37 6.62 -2.65
C ARG A 66 -3.13 6.15 -1.22
N ARG A 67 -2.19 5.22 -1.00
CA ARG A 67 -1.80 4.79 0.35
C ARG A 67 -1.24 5.94 1.17
N LEU A 68 -0.39 6.78 0.57
CA LEU A 68 0.15 7.96 1.24
C LEU A 68 -0.94 8.99 1.57
N LYS A 69 -1.81 9.31 0.61
CA LYS A 69 -2.97 10.20 0.85
C LYS A 69 -3.87 9.69 1.97
N TRP A 70 -4.14 8.38 1.99
CA TRP A 70 -4.93 7.77 3.05
C TRP A 70 -4.23 7.89 4.41
N TYR A 71 -2.93 7.61 4.47
CA TYR A 71 -2.15 7.73 5.70
C TYR A 71 -2.16 9.18 6.23
N GLU A 72 -1.97 10.17 5.36
CA GLU A 72 -2.03 11.59 5.71
C GLU A 72 -3.42 11.96 6.25
N LEU A 73 -4.48 11.54 5.57
CA LEU A 73 -5.86 11.79 6.00
C LEU A 73 -6.13 11.19 7.39
N VAL A 74 -5.70 9.96 7.63
CA VAL A 74 -5.85 9.28 8.92
C VAL A 74 -5.04 10.01 10.01
N ARG A 75 -3.81 10.44 9.71
CA ARG A 75 -2.97 11.17 10.66
C ARG A 75 -3.56 12.53 11.07
N LEU A 76 -4.17 13.25 10.13
CA LEU A 76 -4.82 14.54 10.36
C LEU A 76 -6.16 14.42 11.08
N THR A 77 -6.76 13.23 11.09
CA THR A 77 -8.03 12.97 11.77
C THR A 77 -7.88 13.08 13.30
N THR A 78 -8.96 13.38 14.02
CA THR A 78 -9.00 13.41 15.49
C THR A 78 -8.61 12.06 16.11
N ASN A 79 -7.85 12.09 17.22
CA ASN A 79 -7.32 10.90 17.92
C ASN A 79 -8.41 9.95 18.42
N GLN A 80 -9.66 10.41 18.54
CA GLN A 80 -10.77 9.57 18.97
C GLN A 80 -11.24 8.57 17.93
N ARG A 81 -10.95 8.78 16.63
CA ARG A 81 -11.41 7.89 15.56
C ARG A 81 -10.57 6.63 15.47
N TRP A 82 -11.25 5.51 15.24
CA TRP A 82 -10.67 4.17 15.13
C TRP A 82 -9.44 4.05 14.20
N PRO A 83 -9.45 4.62 12.97
CA PRO A 83 -8.30 4.49 12.07
C PRO A 83 -7.01 5.07 12.66
N LYS A 84 -7.12 6.19 13.39
CA LYS A 84 -5.97 6.84 14.02
C LYS A 84 -5.50 6.07 15.25
N LYS A 85 -6.43 5.63 16.10
CA LYS A 85 -6.13 4.74 17.23
C LYS A 85 -5.41 3.47 16.78
N MET A 86 -5.85 2.87 15.67
CA MET A 86 -5.23 1.67 15.10
C MET A 86 -3.85 1.96 14.49
N LEU A 87 -3.67 3.11 13.86
CA LEU A 87 -2.38 3.53 13.30
C LEU A 87 -1.33 3.78 14.38
N GLU A 88 -1.73 4.38 15.50
CA GLU A 88 -0.88 4.70 16.65
C GLU A 88 -0.73 3.53 17.62
N TRP A 89 -1.49 2.44 17.42
CA TRP A 89 -1.48 1.29 18.31
C TRP A 89 -0.15 0.54 18.26
N VAL A 90 0.54 0.50 19.39
CA VAL A 90 1.73 -0.32 19.59
C VAL A 90 1.30 -1.62 20.25
N LEU A 91 1.67 -2.76 19.64
CA LEU A 91 1.38 -4.09 20.20
C LEU A 91 1.99 -4.21 21.60
N GLY A 92 1.11 -4.37 22.61
CA GLY A 92 1.49 -4.61 24.00
C GLY A 92 2.03 -6.02 24.20
N GLY A 93 3.25 -6.28 23.73
CA GLY A 93 4.02 -7.50 24.01
C GLY A 93 3.31 -8.82 23.72
N ARG A 94 3.88 -9.92 24.23
CA ARG A 94 3.28 -11.25 24.12
C ARG A 94 2.17 -11.42 25.15
N ARG A 95 1.00 -11.87 24.71
CA ARG A 95 -0.12 -12.23 25.60
C ARG A 95 0.31 -13.30 26.61
N ARG A 96 0.02 -13.09 27.90
CA ARG A 96 0.29 -14.10 28.95
C ARG A 96 -0.53 -15.37 28.68
N LYS A 97 0.12 -16.54 28.79
CA LYS A 97 -0.52 -17.86 28.65
C LYS A 97 -1.57 -18.02 29.76
N GLY A 98 -2.80 -18.40 29.40
CA GLY A 98 -3.91 -18.62 30.35
C GLY A 98 -4.93 -17.48 30.51
N ARG A 99 -4.67 -16.26 30.02
CA ARG A 99 -5.69 -15.18 30.02
C ARG A 99 -6.81 -15.51 29.01
N LEU A 100 -8.05 -15.05 29.21
CA LEU A 100 -9.10 -15.16 28.19
C LEU A 100 -8.70 -14.39 26.92
N LYS A 101 -9.19 -14.82 25.75
CA LYS A 101 -8.87 -14.20 24.46
C LYS A 101 -9.42 -12.77 24.47
N GLU A 102 -8.55 -11.78 24.35
CA GLU A 102 -8.95 -10.38 24.14
C GLU A 102 -8.99 -10.11 22.65
N GLU A 103 -10.04 -9.45 22.19
CA GLU A 103 -10.13 -9.01 20.81
C GLU A 103 -9.25 -7.78 20.57
N TRP A 104 -8.84 -7.57 19.33
CA TRP A 104 -7.88 -6.52 18.98
C TRP A 104 -8.38 -5.11 19.33
N TYR A 105 -9.69 -4.84 19.19
CA TYR A 105 -10.26 -3.53 19.51
C TYR A 105 -10.27 -3.24 21.01
N GLU A 106 -10.43 -4.28 21.85
CA GLU A 106 -10.38 -4.16 23.30
C GLU A 106 -8.97 -3.78 23.76
N GLN A 107 -7.95 -4.32 23.09
CA GLN A 107 -6.55 -4.01 23.37
C GLN A 107 -6.20 -2.56 22.99
N ILE A 108 -6.73 -2.08 21.85
CA ILE A 108 -6.56 -0.67 21.44
C ILE A 108 -7.19 0.26 22.48
N ASN A 109 -8.43 0.00 22.91
CA ASN A 109 -9.11 0.81 23.91
C ASN A 109 -8.39 0.84 25.27
N LYS A 110 -7.72 -0.24 25.67
CA LYS A 110 -6.91 -0.28 26.91
C LYS A 110 -5.57 0.45 26.80
N SER A 111 -5.03 0.59 25.59
CA SER A 111 -3.71 1.19 25.34
C SER A 111 -3.73 2.71 25.17
N VAL A 112 -4.86 3.27 24.73
CA VAL A 112 -5.03 4.72 24.53
C VAL A 112 -5.47 5.34 25.85
N ILE A 113 -4.53 5.98 26.56
CA ILE A 113 -4.76 6.88 27.71
C ILE A 113 -5.08 8.28 27.19
#